data_AF-A0A2U0S846-F1
#
_entry.id   AF-A0A2U0S846-F1
#
_cell.length_a   1.000
_cell.length_b   1.000
_cell.length_c   1.000
_cell.angle_alpha   90.00
_cell.angle_beta   90.00
_cell.angle_gamma   90.00
#
_symmetry.space_group_name_H-M   'P 1'
#
loop_
_entity.id
_entity.type
_entity.pdbx_description
1 polymer ?
#
loop_
_entity_poly.entity_id
_entity_poly.type
_entity_poly.pdbx_seq_one_letter_code
_entity_poly.pdbx_strand_id
1 'polypeptide(L)' 'MSTENKHKVLCKIWLEYKGVPLLGKGGAEILNTINELESISKAAEKAEMSYRYVWNYLAKLEKRLGEPVVKT' A
#
# COMPACT_ATOMS: atom_id res chain seq x y z
N MET A 1 -6.19 -13.74 41.90
CA MET A 1 -5.09 -13.01 41.22
C MET A 1 -5.40 -13.01 39.74
N SER A 2 -5.92 -11.90 39.23
CA SER A 2 -6.30 -11.75 37.83
C SER A 2 -5.02 -11.54 37.00
N THR A 3 -4.55 -12.55 36.29
CA THR A 3 -3.45 -12.40 35.34
C THR A 3 -3.97 -11.68 34.11
N GLU A 4 -3.83 -10.35 34.07
CA GLU A 4 -3.99 -9.57 32.83
C GLU A 4 -2.94 -10.05 31.82
N ASN A 5 -3.38 -10.86 30.87
CA ASN A 5 -2.52 -11.35 29.81
C ASN A 5 -2.27 -10.20 28.82
N LYS A 6 -1.08 -9.57 28.89
CA LYS A 6 -0.68 -8.39 28.07
C LYS A 6 -0.22 -8.72 26.64
N HIS A 7 -0.46 -9.94 26.17
CA HIS A 7 0.04 -10.38 24.87
C HIS A 7 -0.92 -9.99 23.75
N LYS A 8 -0.41 -9.28 22.74
CA LYS A 8 -1.15 -8.90 21.52
C LYS A 8 -0.58 -9.65 20.32
N VAL A 9 -1.41 -10.43 19.63
CA VAL A 9 -1.02 -11.07 18.36
C VAL A 9 -1.05 -10.02 17.26
N LEU A 10 0.04 -9.88 16.53
CA LEU A 10 0.18 -9.00 15.37
C LEU A 10 0.61 -9.83 14.17
N CYS A 11 -0.10 -9.67 13.06
CA CYS A 11 0.22 -10.33 11.80
C CYS A 11 0.46 -9.28 10.72
N LYS A 12 1.48 -9.51 9.89
CA LYS A 12 1.74 -8.70 8.69
C LYS A 12 1.41 -9.56 7.48
N ILE A 13 0.43 -9.11 6.69
CA ILE A 13 0.00 -9.78 5.46
C ILE A 13 0.50 -8.96 4.27
N TRP A 14 0.94 -9.65 3.23
CA TRP A 14 1.27 -9.06 1.94
C TRP A 14 0.85 -10.01 0.82
N LEU A 15 0.56 -9.44 -0.34
CA LEU A 15 0.35 -10.16 -1.59
C LEU A 15 1.69 -10.39 -2.28
N GLU A 16 1.81 -11.55 -2.91
CA GLU A 16 2.96 -11.94 -3.70
C GLU A 16 2.53 -12.16 -5.16
N TYR A 17 3.41 -11.82 -6.09
CA TYR A 17 3.25 -12.15 -7.50
C TYR A 17 4.56 -12.71 -8.04
N LYS A 18 4.51 -13.95 -8.55
CA LYS A 18 5.66 -14.67 -9.15
C LYS A 18 6.90 -14.73 -8.23
N GLY A 19 6.75 -15.08 -6.96
CA GLY A 19 7.90 -15.19 -6.04
C GLY A 19 8.35 -13.85 -5.44
N VAL A 20 7.68 -12.74 -5.78
CA VAL A 20 8.09 -11.40 -5.34
C VAL A 20 6.97 -10.70 -4.56
N PRO A 21 7.23 -10.13 -3.38
CA PRO A 21 6.24 -9.36 -2.63
C PRO A 21 5.72 -8.17 -3.42
N LEU A 22 4.43 -8.12 -3.70
CA LEU A 22 3.79 -7.12 -4.56
C LEU A 22 3.19 -5.95 -3.77
N LEU A 23 2.30 -6.27 -2.82
CA LEU A 23 1.46 -5.28 -2.12
C LEU A 23 1.40 -5.62 -0.64
N GLY A 24 1.81 -4.70 0.23
CA GLY A 24 1.59 -4.80 1.68
C GLY A 24 0.57 -3.76 2.14
N LYS A 25 0.32 -3.72 3.46
CA LYS A 25 -0.61 -2.75 4.07
C LYS A 25 -0.43 -1.30 3.56
N GLY A 26 0.79 -0.77 3.58
CA GLY A 26 1.03 0.62 3.16
C GLY A 26 0.78 0.86 1.67
N GLY A 27 1.09 -0.11 0.82
CA GLY A 27 0.77 -0.01 -0.61
C GLY A 27 -0.74 -0.07 -0.88
N ALA A 28 -1.46 -0.90 -0.12
CA ALA A 28 -2.91 -0.98 -0.20
C ALA A 28 -3.57 0.33 0.24
N GLU A 29 -3.03 0.98 1.27
CA GLU A 29 -3.48 2.28 1.74
C GLU A 29 -3.29 3.38 0.69
N ILE A 30 -2.15 3.39 -0.01
CA ILE A 30 -1.91 4.29 -1.16
C ILE A 30 -2.97 4.07 -2.25
N LEU A 31 -3.17 2.83 -2.70
CA LEU A 31 -4.11 2.52 -3.77
C LEU A 31 -5.56 2.85 -3.38
N ASN A 32 -5.95 2.54 -2.14
CA ASN A 32 -7.27 2.86 -1.64
C ASN A 32 -7.49 4.37 -1.59
N THR A 33 -6.48 5.13 -1.16
CA THR A 33 -6.57 6.59 -1.12
C THR A 33 -6.64 7.22 -2.52
N ILE A 34 -5.90 6.69 -3.49
CA ILE A 34 -6.00 7.12 -4.89
C ILE A 34 -7.40 6.88 -5.43
N ASN A 35 -7.98 5.72 -5.14
CA ASN A 35 -9.34 5.37 -5.55
C ASN A 35 -10.40 6.27 -4.90
N GLU A 36 -10.22 6.65 -3.63
CA GLU A 36 -11.13 7.56 -2.91
C GLU A 36 -11.05 9.02 -3.40
N LEU A 37 -9.85 9.51 -3.73
CA LEU A 37 -9.60 10.92 -4.03
C LEU A 37 -9.51 11.24 -5.52
N GLU A 38 -9.49 10.20 -6.37
CA GLU A 38 -9.27 10.28 -7.83
C GLU A 38 -8.04 11.12 -8.20
N SER A 39 -7.03 11.14 -7.32
CA SER A 39 -5.88 12.03 -7.45
C SER A 39 -4.66 11.47 -6.73
N ILE A 40 -3.59 11.25 -7.49
CA ILE A 40 -2.31 10.74 -6.95
C ILE A 40 -1.65 11.77 -6.02
N SER A 41 -1.74 13.07 -6.34
CA SER A 41 -1.15 14.13 -5.51
C SER A 41 -1.86 14.24 -4.17
N LYS A 42 -3.20 14.28 -4.16
CA LYS A 42 -3.97 14.30 -2.91
C LYS A 42 -3.79 13.00 -2.11
N ALA A 43 -3.66 11.85 -2.78
CA ALA A 43 -3.40 10.59 -2.10
C ALA A 43 -2.03 10.55 -1.44
N ALA A 44 -1.00 11.11 -2.09
CA ALA A 44 0.33 11.23 -1.48
C ALA A 44 0.28 12.12 -0.23
N GLU A 45 -0.42 13.26 -0.31
CA GLU A 45 -0.61 14.17 0.83
C GLU A 45 -1.34 13.49 2.00
N LYS A 46 -2.48 12.83 1.74
CA LYS A 46 -3.26 12.11 2.75
C LYS A 46 -2.52 10.91 3.34
N ALA A 47 -1.66 10.25 2.56
CA ALA A 47 -0.81 9.16 3.03
C ALA A 47 0.47 9.66 3.75
N GLU A 48 0.66 10.98 3.93
CA GLU A 48 1.86 11.60 4.48
C GLU A 48 3.15 11.20 3.74
N MET A 49 3.05 11.00 2.42
CA MET A 49 4.14 10.57 1.56
C MET A 49 4.45 11.62 0.50
N SER A 50 5.71 11.68 0.05
CA SER A 50 6.04 12.51 -1.10
C SER A 50 5.36 11.96 -2.37
N TYR A 51 4.90 12.85 -3.24
CA TYR A 51 4.38 12.47 -4.56
C TYR A 51 5.34 11.56 -5.33
N ARG A 52 6.64 11.87 -5.31
CA ARG A 52 7.69 11.07 -5.96
C ARG A 52 7.74 9.64 -5.40
N TYR A 53 7.52 9.46 -4.11
CA TYR A 53 7.48 8.13 -3.49
C TYR A 53 6.30 7.32 -4.04
N VAL A 54 5.09 7.90 -4.00
CA VAL A 54 3.86 7.26 -4.48
C VAL A 54 3.97 6.92 -5.97
N TRP A 55 4.46 7.86 -6.78
CA TRP A 55 4.65 7.65 -8.22
C TRP A 55 5.63 6.50 -8.50
N ASN A 56 6.78 6.49 -7.82
CA ASN A 56 7.75 5.40 -7.95
C ASN A 56 7.20 4.06 -7.45
N TYR A 57 6.33 4.09 -6.44
CA TYR A 57 5.66 2.90 -5.95
C TYR A 57 4.72 2.31 -7.01
N LEU A 58 3.86 3.14 -7.60
CA LEU A 58 2.97 2.74 -8.70
C LEU A 58 3.75 2.18 -9.89
N ALA A 59 4.78 2.90 -10.36
CA ALA A 59 5.61 2.46 -11.48
C ALA A 59 6.28 1.10 -11.23
N LYS A 60 6.71 0.81 -9.99
CA LYS A 60 7.24 -0.50 -9.62
C LYS A 60 6.17 -1.59 -9.65
N LEU A 61 4.94 -1.27 -9.26
CA LEU A 61 3.82 -2.19 -9.20
C LEU A 61 3.37 -2.55 -10.62
N GLU A 62 3.21 -1.56 -11.48
CA GLU A 62 2.88 -1.71 -12.91
C GLU A 62 3.94 -2.52 -13.65
N LYS A 63 5.23 -2.22 -13.41
CA LYS A 63 6.32 -3.01 -14.01
C LYS A 63 6.30 -4.48 -13.61
N ARG A 64 5.80 -4.80 -12.40
CA ARG A 64 5.72 -6.19 -11.92
C ARG A 64 4.51 -6.93 -12.47
N LEU A 65 3.37 -6.25 -12.57
CA LEU A 65 2.14 -6.83 -13.09
C LEU A 65 2.13 -6.89 -14.63
N GLY A 66 2.84 -5.98 -15.29
CA GLY A 66 2.84 -5.84 -16.75
C GLY A 66 1.64 -5.04 -17.28
N GLU A 67 0.87 -4.41 -16.40
CA GLU A 67 -0.32 -3.64 -16.72
C GLU A 67 -0.46 -2.40 -15.82
N PRO A 68 -1.18 -1.36 -16.27
CA PRO A 68 -1.46 -0.18 -15.45
C PRO A 68 -2.30 -0.53 -14.22
N VAL A 69 -1.92 -0.01 -13.05
CA VAL A 69 -2.58 -0.30 -11.76
C VAL A 69 -3.60 0.78 -11.43
N VAL A 70 -3.38 2.00 -11.92
CA VAL A 70 -4.27 3.14 -11.74
C VAL A 70 -4.64 3.66 -13.13
N LYS A 71 -5.92 3.94 -13.34
CA LYS A 71 -6.41 4.69 -14.50
C LYS A 71 -7.06 5.95 -13.97
N THR A 72 -6.51 7.10 -14.34
CA THR A 72 -7.08 8.44 -14.14
C THR A 72 -7.74 8.91 -15.42
#